data_AF-A0A645J833-F1
#
_entry.id   AF-A0A645J833-F1
#
_cell.length_a   1.000
_cell.length_b   1.000
_cell.length_c   1.000
_cell.angle_alpha   90.00
_cell.angle_beta   90.00
_cell.angle_gamma   90.00
#
_symmetry.space_group_name_H-M   'P 1'
#
loop_
_entity.id
_entity.type
_entity.pdbx_description
1 polymer ?
#
loop_
_entity_poly.entity_id
_entity_poly.type
_entity_poly.pdbx_seq_one_letter_code
_entity_poly.pdbx_strand_id
1 'polypeptide(L)' 'MVAESVIDFSAHPERIILVDAPLVEAAVVGAVASQQGEDLSGVILAIKQGS' A
#
# COMPACT_ATOMS: atom_id res chain seq x y z
N MET A 1 -13.26 -10.18 5.24
CA MET A 1 -11.86 -10.33 5.69
C MET A 1 -11.43 -8.98 6.22
N VAL A 2 -10.89 -8.91 7.42
CA VAL A 2 -10.39 -7.64 8.00
C VAL A 2 -8.89 -7.53 7.68
N ALA A 3 -8.36 -6.31 7.52
CA ALA A 3 -6.99 -6.08 7.07
C ALA A 3 -5.94 -6.74 7.98
N GLU A 4 -6.24 -6.88 9.27
CA GLU A 4 -5.42 -7.52 10.29
C GLU A 4 -5.26 -9.02 10.02
N SER A 5 -6.27 -9.68 9.46
CA SER A 5 -6.16 -11.08 9.08
C SER A 5 -5.09 -11.32 8.01
N VAL A 6 -4.74 -10.33 7.19
CA VAL A 6 -3.66 -10.43 6.20
C VAL A 6 -2.30 -10.59 6.89
N ILE A 7 -2.12 -9.96 8.05
CA ILE A 7 -0.89 -10.07 8.84
C ILE A 7 -0.76 -11.48 9.41
N ASP A 8 -1.85 -12.02 9.96
CA ASP A 8 -1.89 -13.35 10.59
C ASP A 8 -1.52 -14.50 9.62
N PHE A 9 -1.79 -14.34 8.32
CA PHE A 9 -1.48 -15.34 7.30
C PHE A 9 -0.16 -15.09 6.54
N SER A 10 0.57 -14.02 6.84
CA SER A 10 1.82 -13.67 6.15
C SER A 10 3.03 -14.38 6.76
N ALA A 11 3.92 -14.89 5.89
CA ALA A 11 5.23 -15.41 6.31
C ALA A 11 6.21 -14.29 6.74
N HIS A 12 5.96 -13.05 6.31
CA HIS A 12 6.81 -11.87 6.53
C HIS A 12 5.96 -10.64 6.86
N PRO A 13 5.29 -10.60 8.03
CA PRO A 13 4.41 -9.49 8.40
C PRO A 13 5.13 -8.15 8.49
N GLU A 14 6.43 -8.13 8.80
CA GLU A 14 7.27 -6.92 8.88
C GLU A 14 7.46 -6.20 7.53
N ARG A 15 7.12 -6.87 6.42
CA ARG A 15 7.20 -6.32 5.06
C ARG A 15 5.86 -5.80 4.54
N ILE A 16 4.81 -5.89 5.35
CA ILE A 16 3.45 -5.48 4.96
C ILE A 16 3.16 -4.11 5.59
N ILE A 17 2.70 -3.19 4.76
CA ILE A 17 2.10 -1.93 5.22
C ILE A 17 0.63 -1.93 4.85
N LEU A 18 -0.21 -1.69 5.85
CA LEU A 18 -1.63 -1.45 5.66
C LEU A 18 -1.84 0.05 5.41
N VAL A 19 -2.48 0.38 4.30
CA VAL A 19 -2.81 1.75 3.92
C VAL A 19 -4.33 1.89 3.89
N ASP A 20 -4.86 2.80 4.69
CA ASP A 20 -6.28 3.12 4.72
C ASP A 20 -6.63 4.06 3.57
N ALA A 21 -7.07 3.48 2.45
CA ALA A 21 -7.41 4.18 1.22
C ALA A 21 -8.35 3.34 0.34
N PRO A 22 -9.06 3.93 -0.64
CA PRO A 22 -9.91 3.20 -1.58
C PRO A 22 -9.11 2.16 -2.36
N LEU A 23 -9.58 0.92 -2.36
CA LEU A 23 -8.79 -0.24 -2.81
C LEU A 23 -8.26 -0.09 -4.25
N VAL A 24 -9.10 0.29 -5.21
CA VAL A 24 -8.73 0.30 -6.63
C VAL A 24 -7.85 1.50 -6.94
N GLU A 25 -8.24 2.69 -6.51
CA GLU A 25 -7.55 3.95 -6.73
C GLU A 25 -6.17 3.92 -6.07
N ALA A 26 -6.09 3.50 -4.81
CA ALA A 26 -4.83 3.38 -4.08
C ALA A 26 -3.89 2.35 -4.71
N ALA A 27 -4.42 1.20 -5.17
CA ALA A 27 -3.60 0.19 -5.83
C ALA A 27 -2.99 0.72 -7.14
N VAL A 28 -3.78 1.45 -7.95
CA VAL A 28 -3.29 2.05 -9.20
C VAL A 28 -2.27 3.14 -8.92
N VAL A 29 -2.57 4.09 -8.04
CA VAL A 29 -1.67 5.19 -7.68
C VAL A 29 -0.35 4.65 -7.11
N GLY A 30 -0.42 3.69 -6.18
CA GLY A 30 0.75 3.09 -5.58
C GLY A 30 1.62 2.31 -6.58
N ALA A 31 0.99 1.55 -7.48
CA ALA A 31 1.69 0.84 -8.54
C ALA A 31 2.38 1.79 -9.53
N VAL A 32 1.74 2.90 -9.87
CA VAL A 32 2.31 3.92 -10.76
C VAL A 32 3.48 4.63 -10.10
N ALA A 33 3.37 5.05 -8.84
CA ALA A 33 4.45 5.68 -8.08
C ALA A 33 5.66 4.74 -7.94
N SER A 34 5.43 3.49 -7.57
CA SER A 34 6.49 2.49 -7.44
C SER A 34 7.22 2.24 -8.77
N GLN A 35 6.49 2.17 -9.89
CA GLN A 35 7.09 2.02 -11.22
C GLN A 35 7.95 3.22 -11.63
N GLN A 36 7.67 4.42 -11.11
CA GLN A 36 8.48 5.61 -11.36
C GLN A 36 9.77 5.66 -10.51
N GLY A 37 9.97 4.69 -9.63
CA GLY A 37 11.15 4.59 -8.78
C GLY A 37 11.01 5.28 -7.42
N GLU A 38 9.79 5.65 -7.02
CA GLU A 38 9.53 6.13 -5.65
C GLU A 38 9.83 5.05 -4.62
N ASP A 39 10.36 5.48 -3.47
CA ASP A 39 10.54 4.60 -2.32
C ASP A 39 9.22 4.37 -1.57
N LEU A 40 9.26 3.56 -0.51
CA LEU A 40 8.07 3.23 0.28
C LEU A 40 7.36 4.48 0.84
N SER A 41 8.12 5.49 1.26
CA SER A 41 7.54 6.72 1.81
C SER A 41 6.87 7.54 0.70
N GLY A 42 7.53 7.65 -0.46
CA GLY A 42 6.99 8.31 -1.65
C GLY A 42 5.71 7.64 -2.17
N VAL A 43 5.67 6.31 -2.22
CA VAL A 43 4.48 5.54 -2.61
C VAL A 43 3.31 5.79 -1.66
N ILE A 44 3.53 5.75 -0.34
CA ILE A 44 2.47 6.01 0.65
C ILE A 44 1.97 7.45 0.56
N LEU A 45 2.86 8.41 0.35
CA LEU A 45 2.49 9.81 0.16
C LEU A 45 1.61 9.99 -1.08
N ALA A 46 1.98 9.37 -2.20
CA ALA A 46 1.20 9.41 -3.44
C ALA A 46 -0.21 8.83 -3.24
N ILE A 47 -0.32 7.68 -2.57
CA ILE A 47 -1.63 7.07 -2.25
C ILE A 47 -2.48 8.03 -1.42
N LYS A 48 -1.92 8.64 -0.37
CA LYS A 48 -2.68 9.55 0.52
C LYS A 48 -3.09 10.88 -0.11
N GLN A 49 -2.37 11.33 -1.15
CA GLN A 49 -2.69 12.57 -1.87
C GLN A 49 -3.61 12.36 -3.07
N GLY A 50 -3.62 11.14 -3.65
CA GLY A 50 -4.45 10.77 -4.80
C GLY A 50 -5.80 10.13 -4.44
N SER A 51 -6.10 9.96 -3.15
CA SER A 51 -7.34 9.35 -2.61
C SER A 51 -8.29 10.37 -2.01
#